data_AF-A0A9D3LZ29-F1
#
_entry.id   AF-A0A9D3LZ29-F1
#
_cell.length_a   1.000
_cell.length_b   1.000
_cell.length_c   1.000
_cell.angle_alpha   90.00
_cell.angle_beta   90.00
_cell.angle_gamma   90.00
#
_symmetry.space_group_name_H-M   'P 1'
#
loop_
_entity.id
_entity.type
_entity.pdbx_description
1 polymer ?
#
loop_
_entity_poly.entity_id
_entity_poly.type
_entity_poly.pdbx_seq_one_letter_code
_entity_poly.pdbx_strand_id
1 'polypeptide(L)'
;MPWALILNHGVAMATGYLCALLILTLLGTAVPWQHPERLPVAAGPPLEGRPFTVVWNMPTAHCKERYGIDLDLTDFDIIENHHEKFLGQNMTIFYHNKLGLYPYLSKGGNDVNGGIPQRGNLRAHLAKAKSKIEALLLPLFHGLAVIDWEEWRPLWVQNFGKKRKYQELSKELVREEHPELSGEEVTFLARKQFNKSARDFLFSTLQLGVQLRPAGSWGFYGLPSCPNYHKAQSPHSYTGHCHPKTTERNDRLDWLWGQSTALYPSIYLPYQLAGSSNAALMVRFRVLEALRVAAKYPSSVNATPVLPYARVAFAHTLHFLNKMDLEHTLGESAALGTAGVVLWGELQFAKSKHQCKILHDYVGSVLGKYVRTLKRGVQQCSHRLCSGNGRCARRNPDSGHMMHSFSSPEPHRIHDSTFSSAQLHSAFHCLCYQGWTGELCQDKIL
;
A
#
# COMPACT_ATOMS: atom_id res chain seq x y z
N MET A 1 -47.19 14.73 -57.95
CA MET A 1 -47.85 14.07 -59.10
C MET A 1 -47.32 14.68 -60.38
N PRO A 2 -47.22 13.96 -61.51
CA PRO A 2 -47.63 12.55 -61.71
C PRO A 2 -46.53 11.64 -62.37
N TRP A 3 -46.69 10.30 -62.28
CA TRP A 3 -45.98 9.16 -62.96
C TRP A 3 -44.42 9.18 -63.04
N ALA A 4 -43.58 8.19 -62.66
CA ALA A 4 -43.66 6.77 -62.23
C ALA A 4 -43.48 5.67 -63.33
N LEU A 5 -42.62 4.67 -63.05
CA LEU A 5 -42.49 3.32 -63.70
C LEU A 5 -41.86 3.35 -65.15
N ILE A 6 -41.29 2.32 -65.82
CA ILE A 6 -40.83 0.90 -65.59
C ILE A 6 -39.98 0.50 -66.86
N LEU A 7 -39.06 -0.50 -67.01
CA LEU A 7 -38.29 -1.53 -66.26
C LEU A 7 -36.90 -1.64 -66.99
N ASN A 8 -35.74 -1.80 -66.34
CA ASN A 8 -35.02 -3.06 -66.02
C ASN A 8 -34.79 -4.11 -67.16
N HIS A 9 -33.56 -4.23 -67.67
CA HIS A 9 -32.70 -5.45 -67.56
C HIS A 9 -31.36 -5.33 -68.34
N GLY A 10 -30.25 -5.75 -67.72
CA GLY A 10 -28.90 -5.88 -68.32
C GLY A 10 -27.95 -6.57 -67.32
N VAL A 11 -27.12 -7.51 -67.78
CA VAL A 11 -26.53 -8.57 -66.90
C VAL A 11 -25.00 -8.54 -66.82
N ALA A 12 -24.45 -8.76 -65.61
CA ALA A 12 -23.05 -9.06 -65.24
C ALA A 12 -22.00 -7.95 -65.57
N MET A 13 -21.04 -7.57 -64.72
CA MET A 13 -20.23 -8.33 -63.75
C MET A 13 -19.75 -7.42 -62.59
N ALA A 14 -19.90 -7.84 -61.32
CA ALA A 14 -19.33 -7.11 -60.17
C ALA A 14 -19.07 -7.98 -58.91
N THR A 15 -19.29 -9.29 -58.96
CA THR A 15 -19.11 -10.21 -57.82
C THR A 15 -17.63 -10.50 -57.56
N GLY A 16 -16.92 -9.55 -56.95
CA GLY A 16 -15.50 -9.70 -56.59
C GLY A 16 -15.01 -8.76 -55.47
N TYR A 17 -15.49 -7.51 -55.42
CA TYR A 17 -14.87 -6.48 -54.56
C TYR A 17 -15.55 -6.23 -53.19
N LEU A 18 -16.78 -6.71 -52.99
CA LEU A 18 -17.54 -6.44 -51.75
C LEU A 18 -17.25 -7.41 -50.59
N CYS A 19 -16.60 -8.56 -50.83
CA CYS A 19 -16.23 -9.49 -49.75
C CYS A 19 -14.95 -9.06 -48.99
N ALA A 20 -14.05 -8.32 -49.64
CA ALA A 20 -12.77 -7.92 -49.04
C ALA A 20 -12.90 -6.85 -47.94
N LEU A 21 -13.94 -6.01 -48.01
CA LEU A 21 -14.12 -4.87 -47.11
C LEU A 21 -14.88 -5.20 -45.80
N LEU A 22 -15.43 -6.41 -45.67
CA LEU A 22 -16.18 -6.86 -44.49
C LEU A 22 -15.42 -7.83 -43.57
N ILE A 23 -14.21 -8.23 -43.95
CA ILE A 23 -13.35 -9.13 -43.14
C ILE A 23 -12.35 -8.35 -42.27
N LEU A 24 -12.04 -7.10 -42.65
CA LEU A 24 -11.05 -6.24 -41.98
C LEU A 24 -11.50 -5.58 -40.66
N THR A 25 -12.74 -5.80 -40.22
CA THR A 25 -13.31 -5.22 -38.98
C THR A 25 -13.48 -6.21 -37.82
N LEU A 26 -13.03 -7.47 -37.98
CA LEU A 26 -13.08 -8.50 -36.93
C LEU A 26 -11.70 -8.97 -36.41
N LEU A 27 -10.63 -8.29 -36.79
CA LEU A 27 -9.37 -8.35 -36.04
C LEU A 27 -9.42 -7.30 -34.93
N GLY A 28 -9.85 -7.74 -33.75
CA GLY A 28 -9.83 -6.90 -32.56
C GLY A 28 -8.41 -6.43 -32.26
N THR A 29 -8.18 -5.12 -32.30
CA THR A 29 -6.91 -4.51 -31.93
C THR A 29 -6.67 -4.69 -30.43
N ALA A 30 -6.03 -5.81 -30.09
CA ALA A 30 -5.41 -5.99 -28.79
C ALA A 30 -4.44 -4.82 -28.59
N VAL A 31 -4.83 -3.85 -27.76
CA VAL A 31 -4.02 -2.67 -27.45
C VAL A 31 -2.68 -3.20 -26.95
N PRO A 32 -1.57 -2.94 -27.66
CA PRO A 32 -0.27 -3.40 -27.21
C PRO A 32 -0.04 -2.81 -25.83
N TRP A 33 0.33 -3.66 -24.86
CA TRP A 33 0.89 -3.16 -23.61
C TRP A 33 2.18 -2.44 -23.97
N GLN A 34 2.10 -1.12 -24.10
CA GLN A 34 3.28 -0.28 -24.27
C GLN A 34 4.15 -0.53 -23.04
N HIS A 35 5.27 -1.23 -23.26
CA HIS A 35 6.33 -1.28 -22.26
C HIS A 35 6.67 0.18 -21.91
N PRO A 36 6.60 0.57 -20.63
CA PRO A 36 6.99 1.93 -20.26
C PRO A 36 8.46 2.10 -20.68
N GLU A 37 8.75 3.17 -21.42
CA GLU A 37 10.08 3.41 -22.05
C GLU A 37 11.24 3.43 -21.02
N ARG A 38 10.91 3.51 -19.73
CA ARG A 38 11.79 3.23 -18.61
C ARG A 38 11.04 2.36 -17.60
N LEU A 39 11.68 1.28 -17.13
CA LEU A 39 11.18 0.52 -15.98
C LEU A 39 11.11 1.45 -14.75
N PRO A 40 10.12 1.28 -13.86
CA PRO A 40 9.99 2.13 -12.68
C PRO A 40 11.18 1.91 -11.74
N VAL A 41 11.87 3.00 -11.42
CA VAL A 41 12.99 3.00 -10.48
C VAL A 41 12.49 2.55 -9.11
N ALA A 42 13.18 1.59 -8.49
CA ALA A 42 12.92 1.18 -7.12
C ALA A 42 13.52 2.21 -6.15
N ALA A 43 12.74 2.55 -5.13
CA ALA A 43 13.29 3.18 -3.93
C ALA A 43 14.46 2.36 -3.37
N GLY A 44 15.52 3.02 -2.93
CA GLY A 44 16.62 2.37 -2.22
C GLY A 44 16.15 1.66 -0.94
N PRO A 45 16.96 0.75 -0.36
CA PRO A 45 16.66 0.14 0.94
C PRO A 45 16.40 1.20 2.03
N PRO A 46 15.20 1.23 2.65
CA PRO A 46 14.79 2.39 3.46
C PRO A 46 15.47 2.49 4.83
N LEU A 47 16.18 1.46 5.30
CA LEU A 47 16.78 1.43 6.65
C LEU A 47 18.19 0.80 6.70
N GLU A 48 18.42 -0.35 6.05
CA GLU A 48 19.61 -1.19 6.32
C GLU A 48 20.34 -1.75 5.06
N GLY A 49 20.19 -1.13 3.88
CA GLY A 49 20.77 -1.69 2.65
C GLY A 49 20.10 -2.97 2.12
N ARG A 50 19.08 -3.51 2.81
CA ARG A 50 18.39 -4.76 2.49
C ARG A 50 17.29 -4.63 1.41
N PRO A 51 17.22 -5.54 0.41
CA PRO A 51 16.21 -5.53 -0.67
C PRO A 51 14.76 -5.81 -0.25
N PHE A 52 14.51 -6.30 0.96
CA PHE A 52 13.18 -6.36 1.56
C PHE A 52 13.28 -6.16 3.07
N THR A 53 12.45 -5.27 3.61
CA THR A 53 12.50 -4.83 5.02
C THR A 53 11.32 -5.41 5.79
N VAL A 54 11.49 -5.82 7.05
CA VAL A 54 10.37 -6.19 7.92
C VAL A 54 10.50 -5.37 9.19
N VAL A 55 9.52 -4.51 9.47
CA VAL A 55 9.56 -3.58 10.60
C VAL A 55 8.49 -3.94 11.63
N TRP A 56 8.88 -4.02 12.90
CA TRP A 56 7.99 -4.28 14.02
C TRP A 56 7.36 -2.98 14.52
N ASN A 57 6.03 -2.91 14.46
CA ASN A 57 5.24 -1.80 15.01
C ASN A 57 4.13 -2.34 15.93
N MET A 58 4.51 -3.23 16.84
CA MET A 58 3.64 -3.73 17.92
C MET A 58 4.13 -3.18 19.27
N PRO A 59 3.23 -2.83 20.21
CA PRO A 59 3.61 -2.27 21.52
C PRO A 59 3.99 -3.40 22.49
N THR A 60 5.12 -4.07 22.25
CA THR A 60 5.48 -5.34 22.90
C THR A 60 6.55 -5.25 23.99
N ALA A 61 7.26 -4.13 24.12
CA ALA A 61 8.27 -3.88 25.19
C ALA A 61 7.83 -4.33 26.59
N HIS A 62 6.53 -4.23 26.90
CA HIS A 62 5.93 -4.69 28.15
C HIS A 62 6.19 -6.19 28.48
N CYS A 63 6.39 -7.03 27.45
CA CYS A 63 6.76 -8.43 27.61
C CYS A 63 8.13 -8.59 28.28
N LYS A 64 9.12 -7.82 27.82
CA LYS A 64 10.47 -7.77 28.38
C LYS A 64 10.48 -7.01 29.70
N GLU A 65 9.98 -5.78 29.70
CA GLU A 65 9.96 -4.85 30.84
C GLU A 65 9.24 -5.39 32.09
N ARG A 66 8.12 -6.12 31.93
CA ARG A 66 7.29 -6.58 33.07
C ARG A 66 7.32 -8.08 33.33
N TYR A 67 7.55 -8.90 32.30
CA TYR A 67 7.40 -10.35 32.43
C TYR A 67 8.71 -11.13 32.23
N GLY A 68 9.79 -10.48 31.81
CA GLY A 68 11.08 -11.11 31.50
C GLY A 68 11.01 -12.01 30.27
N ILE A 69 10.16 -11.66 29.30
CA ILE A 69 9.98 -12.40 28.04
C ILE A 69 10.49 -11.51 26.91
N ASP A 70 11.64 -11.88 26.36
CA ASP A 70 12.13 -11.33 25.10
C ASP A 70 11.30 -11.85 23.91
N LEU A 71 11.45 -11.23 22.75
CA LEU A 71 10.86 -11.72 21.49
C LEU A 71 11.94 -12.07 20.43
N ASP A 72 13.22 -11.82 20.72
CA ASP A 72 14.37 -12.17 19.87
C ASP A 72 14.24 -11.72 18.39
N LEU A 73 13.58 -10.57 18.17
CA LEU A 73 13.22 -10.07 16.84
C LEU A 73 14.45 -9.82 15.93
N THR A 74 15.58 -9.43 16.54
CA THR A 74 16.86 -9.22 15.87
C THR A 74 17.41 -10.48 15.20
N ASP A 75 17.25 -11.65 15.82
CA ASP A 75 17.74 -12.93 15.30
C ASP A 75 17.02 -13.32 14.00
N PHE A 76 15.79 -12.85 13.83
CA PHE A 76 14.98 -13.08 12.64
C PHE A 76 15.09 -11.96 11.61
N ASP A 77 16.00 -11.00 11.83
CA ASP A 77 16.20 -9.85 10.96
C ASP A 77 14.89 -9.04 10.79
N ILE A 78 14.20 -8.82 11.91
CA ILE A 78 13.03 -7.95 12.04
C ILE A 78 13.48 -6.66 12.73
N ILE A 79 13.30 -5.51 12.08
CA ILE A 79 13.72 -4.21 12.61
C ILE A 79 12.72 -3.74 13.66
N GLU A 80 13.17 -3.63 14.90
CA GLU A 80 12.48 -2.93 15.98
C GLU A 80 13.05 -1.53 16.21
N ASN A 81 12.41 -0.74 17.07
CA ASN A 81 13.06 0.39 17.73
C ASN A 81 13.85 -0.10 18.95
N HIS A 82 14.89 0.63 19.34
CA HIS A 82 15.69 0.38 20.53
C HIS A 82 14.84 0.12 21.80
N HIS A 83 14.97 -1.09 22.37
CA HIS A 83 14.16 -1.64 23.47
C HIS A 83 12.66 -1.77 23.13
N GLU A 84 12.31 -2.28 21.94
CA GLU A 84 10.93 -2.44 21.44
C GLU A 84 10.04 -1.18 21.54
N LYS A 85 10.62 0.02 21.69
CA LYS A 85 9.87 1.24 21.99
C LYS A 85 8.89 1.57 20.86
N PHE A 86 7.60 1.65 21.18
CA PHE A 86 6.56 1.79 20.15
C PHE A 86 6.70 3.05 19.27
N LEU A 87 7.39 4.09 19.77
CA LEU A 87 7.84 5.25 19.01
C LEU A 87 9.38 5.33 19.12
N GLY A 88 10.08 5.47 18.00
CA GLY A 88 11.54 5.53 17.95
C GLY A 88 12.07 5.91 16.57
N GLN A 89 13.39 5.79 16.40
CA GLN A 89 14.09 6.35 15.24
C GLN A 89 14.08 5.45 13.99
N ASN A 90 13.74 4.16 14.14
CA ASN A 90 13.51 3.25 13.00
C ASN A 90 12.05 3.32 12.54
N MET A 91 11.12 3.49 13.48
CA MET A 91 9.68 3.52 13.23
C MET A 91 8.94 4.43 14.23
N THR A 92 8.14 5.37 13.72
CA THR A 92 7.21 6.17 14.53
C THR A 92 5.85 6.28 13.83
N ILE A 93 4.78 5.96 14.57
CA ILE A 93 3.39 6.10 14.13
C ILE A 93 2.67 7.22 14.91
N PHE A 94 2.05 8.13 14.17
CA PHE A 94 1.34 9.30 14.67
C PHE A 94 -0.17 9.11 14.57
N TYR A 95 -0.77 8.47 15.57
CA TYR A 95 -2.23 8.36 15.70
C TYR A 95 -2.92 9.74 15.68
N HIS A 96 -4.20 9.75 15.29
CA HIS A 96 -5.09 10.91 15.14
C HIS A 96 -5.07 11.96 16.28
N ASN A 97 -4.74 11.58 17.52
CA ASN A 97 -4.65 12.48 18.67
C ASN A 97 -3.21 12.82 19.13
N LYS A 98 -2.19 12.42 18.36
CA LYS A 98 -0.77 12.59 18.71
C LYS A 98 -0.05 13.68 17.92
N LEU A 99 -0.43 13.92 16.66
CA LEU A 99 0.20 14.92 15.77
C LEU A 99 -0.75 16.08 15.47
N GLY A 100 -0.31 17.30 15.80
CA GLY A 100 -1.06 18.53 15.53
C GLY A 100 -2.37 18.69 16.30
N LEU A 101 -3.32 19.38 15.67
CA LEU A 101 -4.72 19.54 16.09
C LEU A 101 -5.62 19.00 14.97
N TYR A 102 -5.58 17.69 14.74
CA TYR A 102 -6.36 17.06 13.67
C TYR A 102 -7.87 17.23 13.94
N PRO A 103 -8.67 17.76 13.01
CA PRO A 103 -10.11 17.91 13.18
C PRO A 103 -10.80 16.55 13.02
N TYR A 104 -11.54 16.10 14.02
CA TYR A 104 -12.31 14.86 13.94
C TYR A 104 -13.50 14.85 14.90
N LEU A 105 -14.41 13.90 14.70
CA LEU A 105 -15.61 13.71 15.52
C LEU A 105 -15.39 12.56 16.49
N SER A 106 -15.44 12.85 17.79
CA SER A 106 -15.21 11.87 18.87
C SER A 106 -16.17 10.67 18.82
N LYS A 107 -15.88 9.64 19.64
CA LYS A 107 -16.76 8.46 19.79
C LYS A 107 -18.18 8.82 20.25
N GLY A 108 -18.34 9.90 21.01
CA GLY A 108 -19.64 10.42 21.46
C GLY A 108 -20.32 11.36 20.46
N GLY A 109 -19.73 11.60 19.28
CA GLY A 109 -20.25 12.53 18.28
C GLY A 109 -19.57 13.90 18.31
N ASN A 110 -19.26 14.43 19.50
CA ASN A 110 -18.73 15.78 19.73
C ASN A 110 -17.52 16.14 18.86
N ASP A 111 -17.51 17.38 18.36
CA ASP A 111 -16.40 18.00 17.62
C ASP A 111 -15.10 18.04 18.43
N VAL A 112 -13.99 17.65 17.80
CA VAL A 112 -12.63 17.85 18.29
C VAL A 112 -11.87 18.66 17.25
N ASN A 113 -11.24 19.77 17.68
CA ASN A 113 -10.56 20.74 16.81
C ASN A 113 -11.42 21.26 15.64
N GLY A 114 -12.75 21.37 15.82
CA GLY A 114 -13.72 21.79 14.80
C GLY A 114 -14.50 20.67 14.11
N GLY A 115 -14.21 19.39 14.40
CA GLY A 115 -14.98 18.24 13.90
C GLY A 115 -14.73 17.87 12.43
N ILE A 116 -14.86 18.85 11.54
CA ILE A 116 -14.64 18.77 10.08
C ILE A 116 -13.44 19.65 9.67
N PRO A 117 -12.70 19.34 8.59
CA PRO A 117 -11.52 20.09 8.22
C PRO A 117 -11.77 21.56 7.88
N GLN A 118 -12.98 21.93 7.43
CA GLN A 118 -13.36 23.34 7.18
C GLN A 118 -13.33 24.22 8.44
N ARG A 119 -13.76 23.68 9.59
CA ARG A 119 -13.79 24.39 10.89
C ARG A 119 -12.45 24.27 11.64
N GLY A 120 -11.44 23.62 11.06
CA GLY A 120 -10.16 23.34 11.70
C GLY A 120 -9.13 24.48 11.55
N ASN A 121 -8.51 24.92 12.66
CA ASN A 121 -7.43 25.92 12.61
C ASN A 121 -6.09 25.29 12.15
N LEU A 122 -5.82 25.36 10.85
CA LEU A 122 -4.62 24.81 10.22
C LEU A 122 -3.30 25.40 10.76
N ARG A 123 -3.26 26.70 11.10
CA ARG A 123 -2.04 27.33 11.65
C ARG A 123 -1.71 26.75 13.03
N ALA A 124 -2.70 26.64 13.91
CA ALA A 124 -2.54 26.05 15.24
C ALA A 124 -2.24 24.54 15.15
N HIS A 125 -2.82 23.84 14.18
CA HIS A 125 -2.49 22.46 13.87
C HIS A 125 -0.99 22.30 13.56
N LEU A 126 -0.48 23.05 12.57
CA LEU A 126 0.90 22.92 12.10
C LEU A 126 1.91 23.34 13.17
N ALA A 127 1.62 24.37 13.97
CA ALA A 127 2.47 24.74 15.12
C ALA A 127 2.61 23.60 16.14
N LYS A 128 1.50 22.93 16.48
CA LYS A 128 1.52 21.78 17.41
C LYS A 128 2.12 20.52 16.77
N ALA A 129 1.98 20.34 15.45
CA ALA A 129 2.62 19.26 14.72
C ALA A 129 4.14 19.42 14.68
N LYS A 130 4.64 20.64 14.40
CA LYS A 130 6.06 20.99 14.42
C LYS A 130 6.71 20.65 15.76
N SER A 131 6.18 21.21 16.85
CA SER A 131 6.67 20.95 18.21
C SER A 131 6.66 19.45 18.57
N LYS A 132 5.65 18.70 18.10
CA LYS A 132 5.58 17.24 18.31
C LYS A 132 6.68 16.48 17.56
N ILE A 133 6.95 16.85 16.30
CA ILE A 133 7.99 16.22 15.47
C ILE A 133 9.37 16.52 16.04
N GLU A 134 9.62 17.78 16.40
CA GLU A 134 10.89 18.23 16.97
C GLU A 134 11.22 17.57 18.31
N ALA A 135 10.21 17.29 19.14
CA ALA A 135 10.37 16.62 20.43
C ALA A 135 10.45 15.09 20.38
N LEU A 136 10.25 14.44 19.22
CA LEU A 136 10.22 12.96 19.10
C LEU A 136 11.26 12.39 18.12
N LEU A 137 11.53 13.07 17.01
CA LEU A 137 12.40 12.58 15.95
C LEU A 137 13.72 13.37 15.98
N LEU A 138 14.86 12.67 16.01
CA LEU A 138 16.17 13.32 15.93
C LEU A 138 16.34 14.02 14.56
N PRO A 139 17.18 15.08 14.44
CA PRO A 139 17.33 15.81 13.18
C PRO A 139 17.69 14.92 11.97
N LEU A 140 18.51 13.89 12.18
CA LEU A 140 18.92 12.91 11.16
C LEU A 140 18.03 11.66 11.09
N PHE A 141 16.76 11.78 11.52
CA PHE A 141 15.77 10.71 11.41
C PHE A 141 15.55 10.33 9.95
N HIS A 142 15.78 9.05 9.67
CA HIS A 142 15.58 8.38 8.38
C HIS A 142 14.60 7.19 8.49
N GLY A 143 13.93 7.06 9.64
CA GLY A 143 12.97 5.99 9.91
C GLY A 143 11.66 6.11 9.13
N LEU A 144 10.78 5.14 9.35
CA LEU A 144 9.39 5.19 8.89
C LEU A 144 8.58 6.17 9.76
N ALA A 145 7.95 7.18 9.14
CA ALA A 145 7.13 8.19 9.81
C ALA A 145 5.69 8.12 9.29
N VAL A 146 4.87 7.32 9.97
CA VAL A 146 3.50 6.98 9.51
C VAL A 146 2.49 7.86 10.20
N ILE A 147 1.64 8.56 9.45
CA ILE A 147 0.52 9.34 9.99
C ILE A 147 -0.76 8.50 9.93
N ASP A 148 -1.34 8.18 11.09
CA ASP A 148 -2.50 7.31 11.20
C ASP A 148 -3.77 8.10 11.57
N TRP A 149 -4.41 8.60 10.51
CA TRP A 149 -5.59 9.47 10.56
C TRP A 149 -6.77 8.80 9.84
N GLU A 150 -7.36 7.77 10.45
CA GLU A 150 -8.47 7.03 9.82
C GLU A 150 -9.81 7.79 9.80
N GLU A 151 -9.98 8.88 10.57
CA GLU A 151 -11.31 9.41 10.93
C GLU A 151 -12.17 9.90 9.76
N TRP A 152 -11.61 10.68 8.83
CA TRP A 152 -12.22 11.01 7.54
C TRP A 152 -11.23 10.72 6.40
N ARG A 153 -11.75 10.48 5.21
CA ARG A 153 -10.96 10.14 4.01
C ARG A 153 -10.71 11.39 3.15
N PRO A 154 -9.59 11.47 2.40
CA PRO A 154 -9.18 12.68 1.68
C PRO A 154 -10.23 13.22 0.68
N LEU A 155 -10.95 12.32 0.00
CA LEU A 155 -12.03 12.71 -0.92
C LEU A 155 -13.41 12.55 -0.27
N TRP A 156 -14.24 13.59 -0.40
CA TRP A 156 -15.67 13.60 -0.07
C TRP A 156 -16.39 12.29 -0.43
N VAL A 157 -16.23 11.83 -1.67
CA VAL A 157 -16.91 10.65 -2.23
C VAL A 157 -16.49 9.31 -1.60
N GLN A 158 -15.43 9.30 -0.78
CA GLN A 158 -15.00 8.13 -0.01
C GLN A 158 -15.56 8.13 1.43
N ASN A 159 -16.17 9.22 1.91
CA ASN A 159 -16.71 9.34 3.28
C ASN A 159 -18.10 8.71 3.45
N PHE A 160 -18.21 7.42 3.12
CA PHE A 160 -19.42 6.60 3.25
C PHE A 160 -19.53 5.84 4.58
N GLY A 161 -20.69 5.23 4.83
CA GLY A 161 -20.97 4.46 6.05
C GLY A 161 -20.90 5.34 7.30
N LYS A 162 -20.21 4.89 8.36
CA LYS A 162 -19.98 5.66 9.60
C LYS A 162 -19.26 7.00 9.39
N LYS A 163 -18.72 7.27 8.19
CA LYS A 163 -18.07 8.55 7.83
C LYS A 163 -19.02 9.54 7.11
N ARG A 164 -20.27 9.16 6.82
CA ARG A 164 -21.27 10.10 6.26
C ARG A 164 -21.51 11.30 7.18
N LYS A 165 -21.32 11.17 8.50
CA LYS A 165 -21.38 12.31 9.45
C LYS A 165 -20.53 13.51 9.05
N TYR A 166 -19.35 13.28 8.45
CA TYR A 166 -18.49 14.37 7.93
C TYR A 166 -19.08 15.05 6.68
N GLN A 167 -19.88 14.34 5.87
CA GLN A 167 -20.61 14.92 4.74
C GLN A 167 -21.80 15.77 5.22
N GLU A 168 -22.54 15.32 6.23
CA GLU A 168 -23.73 16.05 6.70
C GLU A 168 -23.36 17.33 7.47
N LEU A 169 -22.42 17.27 8.42
CA LEU A 169 -21.88 18.48 9.10
C LEU A 169 -21.29 19.51 8.12
N SER A 170 -20.71 19.04 7.01
CA SER A 170 -20.22 19.94 5.96
C SER A 170 -21.34 20.64 5.19
N LYS A 171 -22.52 20.01 5.04
CA LYS A 171 -23.71 20.66 4.47
C LYS A 171 -24.39 21.55 5.50
N GLU A 172 -24.38 21.17 6.77
CA GLU A 172 -24.91 21.99 7.88
C GLU A 172 -24.15 23.31 7.98
N LEU A 173 -22.81 23.28 7.99
CA LEU A 173 -21.98 24.49 7.88
C LEU A 173 -22.38 25.36 6.68
N VAL A 174 -22.55 24.79 5.49
CA VAL A 174 -22.94 25.57 4.30
C VAL A 174 -24.37 26.14 4.42
N ARG A 175 -25.30 25.48 5.12
CA ARG A 175 -26.64 26.06 5.39
C ARG A 175 -26.63 27.14 6.47
N GLU A 176 -25.69 27.07 7.41
CA GLU A 176 -25.44 28.13 8.40
C GLU A 176 -24.83 29.37 7.72
N GLU A 177 -23.86 29.17 6.82
CA GLU A 177 -23.18 30.22 6.05
C GLU A 177 -24.07 30.81 4.94
N HIS A 178 -24.90 29.98 4.31
CA HIS A 178 -25.71 30.30 3.12
C HIS A 178 -27.13 29.71 3.20
N PRO A 179 -28.05 30.32 3.98
CA PRO A 179 -29.45 29.87 4.08
C PRO A 179 -30.25 29.96 2.77
N GLU A 180 -29.77 30.73 1.80
CA GLU A 180 -30.41 30.97 0.50
C GLU A 180 -30.24 29.84 -0.53
N LEU A 181 -29.26 28.95 -0.34
CA LEU A 181 -28.88 27.96 -1.35
C LEU A 181 -29.77 26.71 -1.36
N SER A 182 -30.02 26.17 -2.56
CA SER A 182 -30.72 24.90 -2.72
C SER A 182 -29.91 23.72 -2.17
N GLY A 183 -30.59 22.60 -1.88
CA GLY A 183 -29.94 21.39 -1.36
C GLY A 183 -28.85 20.80 -2.28
N GLU A 184 -28.92 21.07 -3.59
CA GLU A 184 -27.88 20.67 -4.55
C GLU A 184 -26.66 21.59 -4.49
N GLU A 185 -26.87 22.91 -4.44
CA GLU A 185 -25.81 23.91 -4.30
C GLU A 185 -25.08 23.76 -2.96
N VAL A 186 -25.82 23.60 -1.86
CA VAL A 186 -25.29 23.23 -0.54
C VAL A 186 -24.39 21.99 -0.65
N THR A 187 -24.84 20.94 -1.33
CA THR A 187 -24.08 19.69 -1.49
C THR A 187 -22.85 19.88 -2.40
N PHE A 188 -22.95 20.73 -3.43
CA PHE A 188 -21.84 21.08 -4.32
C PHE A 188 -20.76 21.86 -3.59
N LEU A 189 -21.14 22.89 -2.83
CA LEU A 189 -20.25 23.79 -2.10
C LEU A 189 -19.61 23.07 -0.90
N ALA A 190 -20.38 22.31 -0.11
CA ALA A 190 -19.85 21.50 0.99
C ALA A 190 -18.78 20.51 0.50
N ARG A 191 -19.03 19.85 -0.64
CA ARG A 191 -18.06 18.97 -1.31
C ARG A 191 -16.80 19.71 -1.76
N LYS A 192 -16.93 20.95 -2.26
CA LYS A 192 -15.80 21.80 -2.70
C LYS A 192 -14.95 22.24 -1.49
N GLN A 193 -15.59 22.81 -0.46
CA GLN A 193 -14.93 23.23 0.78
C GLN A 193 -14.24 22.06 1.50
N PHE A 194 -14.94 20.92 1.68
CA PHE A 194 -14.38 19.74 2.35
C PHE A 194 -13.14 19.22 1.63
N ASN A 195 -13.20 19.01 0.30
CA ASN A 195 -12.05 18.50 -0.45
C ASN A 195 -10.84 19.46 -0.39
N LYS A 196 -11.09 20.78 -0.41
CA LYS A 196 -10.01 21.77 -0.25
C LYS A 196 -9.37 21.67 1.13
N SER A 197 -10.18 21.75 2.19
CA SER A 197 -9.67 21.76 3.56
C SER A 197 -9.02 20.44 3.95
N ALA A 198 -9.57 19.30 3.48
CA ALA A 198 -8.97 17.98 3.62
C ALA A 198 -7.59 17.92 2.94
N ARG A 199 -7.46 18.48 1.72
CA ARG A 199 -6.16 18.65 1.04
C ARG A 199 -5.22 19.55 1.85
N ASP A 200 -5.66 20.72 2.28
CA ASP A 200 -4.83 21.69 3.01
C ASP A 200 -4.22 21.05 4.28
N PHE A 201 -5.03 20.33 5.07
CA PHE A 201 -4.59 19.62 6.28
C PHE A 201 -3.62 18.47 5.99
N LEU A 202 -3.97 17.57 5.06
CA LEU A 202 -3.16 16.38 4.76
C LEU A 202 -1.82 16.78 4.10
N PHE A 203 -1.87 17.67 3.12
CA PHE A 203 -0.69 18.15 2.39
C PHE A 203 0.26 18.90 3.30
N SER A 204 -0.21 19.92 4.04
CA SER A 204 0.67 20.79 4.82
C SER A 204 1.30 20.04 6.00
N THR A 205 0.61 19.05 6.58
CA THR A 205 1.18 18.22 7.65
C THR A 205 2.28 17.30 7.14
N LEU A 206 2.09 16.70 5.96
CA LEU A 206 3.06 15.83 5.32
C LEU A 206 4.28 16.63 4.83
N GLN A 207 4.04 17.79 4.23
CA GLN A 207 5.07 18.76 3.84
C GLN A 207 5.91 19.21 5.04
N LEU A 208 5.28 19.55 6.17
CA LEU A 208 5.96 19.91 7.41
C LEU A 208 6.82 18.76 7.94
N GLY A 209 6.34 17.52 7.86
CA GLY A 209 7.11 16.32 8.20
C GLY A 209 8.39 16.20 7.38
N VAL A 210 8.25 16.25 6.05
CA VAL A 210 9.39 16.19 5.11
C VAL A 210 10.35 17.38 5.29
N GLN A 211 9.86 18.60 5.49
CA GLN A 211 10.70 19.77 5.74
C GLN A 211 11.51 19.65 7.03
N LEU A 212 10.92 19.11 8.11
CA LEU A 212 11.61 18.95 9.38
C LEU A 212 12.55 17.75 9.40
N ARG A 213 12.20 16.64 8.72
CA ARG A 213 12.95 15.37 8.72
C ARG A 213 13.00 14.80 7.29
N PRO A 214 13.84 15.35 6.39
CA PRO A 214 13.80 15.08 4.95
C PRO A 214 14.26 13.67 4.54
N ALA A 215 15.05 12.99 5.38
CA ALA A 215 15.40 11.58 5.18
C ALA A 215 14.31 10.62 5.67
N GLY A 216 13.29 11.10 6.38
CA GLY A 216 12.20 10.28 6.91
C GLY A 216 11.29 9.75 5.80
N SER A 217 10.86 8.50 5.95
CA SER A 217 9.88 7.85 5.06
C SER A 217 8.45 8.22 5.51
N TRP A 218 7.98 9.39 5.09
CA TRP A 218 6.70 10.01 5.46
C TRP A 218 5.54 9.56 4.57
N GLY A 219 4.44 9.14 5.19
CA GLY A 219 3.21 8.79 4.49
C GLY A 219 2.04 8.53 5.42
N PHE A 220 0.84 8.38 4.85
CA PHE A 220 -0.38 8.08 5.60
C PHE A 220 -0.68 6.58 5.61
N TYR A 221 -1.02 6.04 6.79
CA TYR A 221 -1.49 4.66 6.93
C TYR A 221 -2.77 4.42 6.10
N GLY A 222 -2.87 3.22 5.54
CA GLY A 222 -4.04 2.77 4.78
C GLY A 222 -4.13 3.34 3.35
N LEU A 223 -3.15 4.14 2.92
CA LEU A 223 -3.14 4.78 1.61
C LEU A 223 -1.97 4.31 0.71
N PRO A 224 -2.18 4.18 -0.61
CA PRO A 224 -3.46 4.36 -1.32
C PRO A 224 -4.45 3.23 -1.01
N SER A 225 -5.74 3.56 -1.03
CA SER A 225 -6.82 2.63 -0.68
C SER A 225 -7.28 1.85 -1.91
N CYS A 226 -7.22 0.52 -1.85
CA CYS A 226 -7.84 -0.40 -2.81
C CYS A 226 -8.96 -1.21 -2.11
N PRO A 227 -10.24 -0.80 -2.23
CA PRO A 227 -11.36 -1.52 -1.63
C PRO A 227 -11.69 -2.77 -2.47
N ASN A 228 -11.31 -3.94 -1.96
CA ASN A 228 -11.46 -5.24 -2.62
C ASN A 228 -11.98 -6.33 -1.67
N TYR A 229 -12.97 -6.02 -0.83
CA TYR A 229 -13.46 -6.94 0.20
C TYR A 229 -14.08 -8.23 -0.37
N HIS A 230 -13.60 -9.38 0.09
CA HIS A 230 -14.18 -10.69 -0.23
C HIS A 230 -15.62 -10.81 0.29
N LYS A 231 -16.56 -11.17 -0.59
CA LYS A 231 -17.95 -11.43 -0.23
C LYS A 231 -18.15 -12.93 -0.05
N ALA A 232 -18.44 -13.36 1.19
CA ALA A 232 -18.63 -14.78 1.52
C ALA A 232 -19.75 -15.49 0.70
N GLN A 233 -20.68 -14.72 0.13
CA GLN A 233 -21.76 -15.22 -0.73
C GLN A 233 -21.30 -15.60 -2.16
N SER A 234 -20.06 -15.27 -2.57
CA SER A 234 -19.57 -15.54 -3.93
C SER A 234 -18.03 -15.73 -3.96
N PRO A 235 -17.48 -16.75 -3.25
CA PRO A 235 -16.03 -16.92 -3.13
C PRO A 235 -15.36 -17.29 -4.47
N HIS A 236 -16.05 -18.06 -5.32
CA HIS A 236 -15.54 -18.51 -6.63
C HIS A 236 -15.46 -17.41 -7.70
N SER A 237 -16.14 -16.27 -7.50
CA SER A 237 -16.07 -15.10 -8.40
C SER A 237 -15.22 -13.96 -7.83
N TYR A 238 -14.46 -14.23 -6.77
CA TYR A 238 -13.58 -13.23 -6.17
C TYR A 238 -12.25 -13.14 -6.91
N THR A 239 -12.05 -12.05 -7.65
CA THR A 239 -10.84 -11.82 -8.46
C THR A 239 -9.78 -10.95 -7.77
N GLY A 240 -10.00 -10.49 -6.54
CA GLY A 240 -9.10 -9.59 -5.81
C GLY A 240 -9.03 -8.14 -6.30
N HIS A 241 -9.46 -7.84 -7.53
CA HIS A 241 -9.38 -6.49 -8.11
C HIS A 241 -10.02 -5.41 -7.22
N CYS A 242 -9.39 -4.22 -7.21
CA CYS A 242 -9.94 -3.03 -6.56
C CYS A 242 -11.27 -2.62 -7.21
N HIS A 243 -12.19 -2.05 -6.42
CA HIS A 243 -13.41 -1.40 -6.90
C HIS A 243 -13.12 -0.49 -8.14
N PRO A 244 -13.86 -0.56 -9.27
CA PRO A 244 -13.44 0.06 -10.54
C PRO A 244 -13.02 1.53 -10.47
N LYS A 245 -13.74 2.38 -9.71
CA LYS A 245 -13.36 3.79 -9.48
C LYS A 245 -12.17 4.00 -8.52
N THR A 246 -11.30 3.01 -8.30
CA THR A 246 -10.13 3.14 -7.40
C THR A 246 -9.06 3.98 -8.06
N THR A 247 -8.64 3.61 -9.27
CA THR A 247 -7.65 4.32 -10.09
C THR A 247 -8.01 5.80 -10.25
N GLU A 248 -9.26 6.10 -10.67
CA GLU A 248 -9.80 7.46 -10.79
C GLU A 248 -9.70 8.27 -9.48
N ARG A 249 -10.03 7.66 -8.34
CA ARG A 249 -10.02 8.34 -7.04
C ARG A 249 -8.62 8.55 -6.50
N ASN A 250 -7.72 7.59 -6.69
CA ASN A 250 -6.33 7.72 -6.25
C ASN A 250 -5.55 8.66 -7.17
N ASP A 251 -5.83 8.70 -8.48
CA ASP A 251 -5.19 9.66 -9.40
C ASP A 251 -5.58 11.12 -9.10
N ARG A 252 -6.73 11.36 -8.43
CA ARG A 252 -7.16 12.66 -7.90
C ARG A 252 -6.52 13.04 -6.54
N LEU A 253 -5.54 12.24 -6.11
CA LEU A 253 -4.71 12.45 -4.92
C LEU A 253 -3.21 12.54 -5.29
N ASP A 254 -2.91 12.83 -6.56
CA ASP A 254 -1.61 13.26 -7.09
C ASP A 254 -0.81 14.16 -6.12
N TRP A 255 -1.48 15.18 -5.58
CA TRP A 255 -0.92 16.14 -4.62
C TRP A 255 -0.49 15.52 -3.28
N LEU A 256 -1.07 14.38 -2.89
CA LEU A 256 -0.70 13.65 -1.69
C LEU A 256 0.48 12.71 -1.96
N TRP A 257 0.50 12.07 -3.13
CA TRP A 257 1.54 11.11 -3.53
C TRP A 257 2.88 11.79 -3.78
N GLY A 258 2.90 12.87 -4.57
CA GLY A 258 4.13 13.63 -4.84
C GLY A 258 4.72 14.34 -3.60
N GLN A 259 3.93 14.48 -2.52
CA GLN A 259 4.38 14.98 -1.22
C GLN A 259 4.72 13.87 -0.22
N SER A 260 4.40 12.61 -0.54
CA SER A 260 4.79 11.43 0.26
C SER A 260 6.23 11.02 -0.05
N THR A 261 6.94 10.50 0.94
CA THR A 261 8.24 9.82 0.76
C THR A 261 8.16 8.33 1.11
N ALA A 262 6.97 7.81 1.45
CA ALA A 262 6.63 6.38 1.46
C ALA A 262 5.10 6.16 1.34
N LEU A 263 4.68 4.98 0.89
CA LEU A 263 3.26 4.56 0.84
C LEU A 263 3.00 3.35 1.76
N TYR A 264 1.89 3.38 2.49
CA TYR A 264 1.58 2.45 3.58
C TYR A 264 0.19 1.79 3.43
N PRO A 265 -0.10 1.05 2.34
CA PRO A 265 -1.40 0.42 2.11
C PRO A 265 -1.67 -0.68 3.16
N SER A 266 -2.90 -0.74 3.69
CA SER A 266 -3.27 -1.76 4.68
C SER A 266 -3.67 -3.08 4.00
N ILE A 267 -2.93 -4.16 4.29
CA ILE A 267 -3.15 -5.51 3.75
C ILE A 267 -3.62 -6.49 4.84
N TYR A 268 -4.18 -6.00 5.94
CA TYR A 268 -4.69 -6.83 7.04
C TYR A 268 -5.68 -7.89 6.53
N LEU A 269 -5.36 -9.16 6.77
CA LEU A 269 -6.08 -10.32 6.26
C LEU A 269 -7.32 -10.65 7.13
N PRO A 270 -8.55 -10.64 6.60
CA PRO A 270 -9.73 -11.09 7.33
C PRO A 270 -9.69 -12.60 7.59
N TYR A 271 -10.22 -13.04 8.74
CA TYR A 271 -10.24 -14.46 9.13
C TYR A 271 -10.97 -15.35 8.10
N GLN A 272 -11.93 -14.78 7.36
CA GLN A 272 -12.67 -15.47 6.28
C GLN A 272 -11.80 -15.83 5.05
N LEU A 273 -10.51 -15.46 5.03
CA LEU A 273 -9.54 -15.80 3.99
C LEU A 273 -8.41 -16.71 4.49
N ALA A 274 -8.49 -17.22 5.72
CA ALA A 274 -7.50 -18.13 6.30
C ALA A 274 -7.24 -19.35 5.40
N GLY A 275 -5.98 -19.59 5.03
CA GLY A 275 -5.57 -20.71 4.15
C GLY A 275 -6.14 -20.65 2.72
N SER A 276 -6.76 -19.55 2.29
CA SER A 276 -7.36 -19.42 0.96
C SER A 276 -6.44 -18.69 -0.02
N SER A 277 -6.39 -19.15 -1.27
CA SER A 277 -5.74 -18.41 -2.37
C SER A 277 -6.35 -17.01 -2.61
N ASN A 278 -7.62 -16.80 -2.21
CA ASN A 278 -8.25 -15.49 -2.21
C ASN A 278 -7.54 -14.47 -1.28
N ALA A 279 -6.75 -14.93 -0.30
CA ALA A 279 -5.86 -14.08 0.49
C ALA A 279 -4.80 -13.40 -0.39
N ALA A 280 -4.09 -14.17 -1.22
CA ALA A 280 -3.07 -13.66 -2.14
C ALA A 280 -3.69 -12.66 -3.12
N LEU A 281 -4.85 -12.98 -3.71
CA LEU A 281 -5.58 -12.05 -4.60
C LEU A 281 -5.95 -10.74 -3.89
N MET A 282 -6.41 -10.79 -2.63
CA MET A 282 -6.72 -9.59 -1.85
C MET A 282 -5.48 -8.71 -1.62
N VAL A 283 -4.34 -9.31 -1.28
CA VAL A 283 -3.08 -8.59 -1.01
C VAL A 283 -2.49 -8.03 -2.31
N ARG A 284 -2.40 -8.86 -3.35
CA ARG A 284 -1.88 -8.54 -4.69
C ARG A 284 -2.39 -7.23 -5.23
N PHE A 285 -3.72 -7.06 -5.34
CA PHE A 285 -4.27 -5.86 -5.95
C PHE A 285 -4.15 -4.60 -5.07
N ARG A 286 -4.04 -4.73 -3.74
CA ARG A 286 -3.69 -3.59 -2.86
C ARG A 286 -2.25 -3.16 -3.04
N VAL A 287 -1.34 -4.13 -3.16
CA VAL A 287 0.09 -3.89 -3.42
C VAL A 287 0.29 -3.29 -4.81
N LEU A 288 -0.36 -3.84 -5.85
CA LEU A 288 -0.27 -3.34 -7.22
C LEU A 288 -0.82 -1.92 -7.37
N GLU A 289 -1.93 -1.56 -6.73
CA GLU A 289 -2.42 -0.18 -6.75
C GLU A 289 -1.46 0.79 -6.06
N ALA A 290 -0.77 0.36 -4.99
CA ALA A 290 0.26 1.17 -4.34
C ALA A 290 1.53 1.32 -5.19
N LEU A 291 1.99 0.25 -5.85
CA LEU A 291 3.13 0.31 -6.78
C LEU A 291 2.79 1.17 -8.02
N ARG A 292 1.56 1.07 -8.56
CA ARG A 292 1.07 1.92 -9.65
C ARG A 292 1.07 3.40 -9.26
N VAL A 293 0.60 3.73 -8.06
CA VAL A 293 0.61 5.10 -7.53
C VAL A 293 2.04 5.61 -7.33
N ALA A 294 2.93 4.81 -6.73
CA ALA A 294 4.34 5.18 -6.55
C ALA A 294 5.07 5.42 -7.88
N ALA A 295 4.82 4.58 -8.90
CA ALA A 295 5.43 4.71 -10.21
C ALA A 295 4.86 5.89 -11.04
N LYS A 296 3.56 6.19 -10.91
CA LYS A 296 2.91 7.31 -11.62
C LYS A 296 3.16 8.66 -10.98
N TYR A 297 3.34 8.70 -9.66
CA TYR A 297 3.54 9.91 -8.87
C TYR A 297 4.75 9.76 -7.92
N PRO A 298 5.98 9.66 -8.46
CA PRO A 298 7.18 9.62 -7.63
C PRO A 298 7.32 10.90 -6.81
N SER A 299 7.97 10.79 -5.65
CA SER A 299 8.36 11.94 -4.85
C SER A 299 9.36 12.81 -5.62
N SER A 300 9.34 14.13 -5.42
CA SER A 300 10.22 15.07 -6.12
C SER A 300 11.73 14.87 -5.89
N VAL A 301 12.11 14.01 -4.92
CA VAL A 301 13.49 13.75 -4.52
C VAL A 301 13.96 12.33 -4.87
N ASN A 302 13.05 11.33 -4.86
CA ASN A 302 13.39 9.91 -5.00
C ASN A 302 12.17 9.07 -5.43
N ALA A 303 12.42 7.88 -5.97
CA ALA A 303 11.39 6.86 -6.12
C ALA A 303 10.75 6.51 -4.76
N THR A 304 9.41 6.40 -4.72
CA THR A 304 8.65 6.27 -3.47
C THR A 304 8.55 4.80 -3.02
N PRO A 305 9.10 4.41 -1.84
CA PRO A 305 9.00 3.04 -1.33
C PRO A 305 7.56 2.71 -0.91
N VAL A 306 7.11 1.50 -1.22
CA VAL A 306 5.86 0.92 -0.73
C VAL A 306 6.19 -0.06 0.40
N LEU A 307 5.60 0.14 1.58
CA LEU A 307 5.70 -0.77 2.73
C LEU A 307 4.29 -1.11 3.26
N PRO A 308 3.66 -2.21 2.79
CA PRO A 308 2.31 -2.55 3.22
C PRO A 308 2.23 -2.84 4.73
N TYR A 309 1.14 -2.37 5.34
CA TYR A 309 0.80 -2.66 6.73
C TYR A 309 0.14 -4.03 6.82
N ALA A 310 0.84 -4.97 7.44
CA ALA A 310 0.39 -6.33 7.73
C ALA A 310 0.15 -6.51 9.25
N ARG A 311 -0.38 -7.66 9.64
CA ARG A 311 -0.49 -8.11 11.04
C ARG A 311 0.09 -9.51 11.16
N VAL A 312 0.57 -9.86 12.35
CA VAL A 312 0.94 -11.24 12.72
C VAL A 312 -0.27 -12.17 12.90
N ALA A 313 -1.49 -11.63 12.87
CA ALA A 313 -2.75 -12.30 13.13
C ALA A 313 -3.89 -11.70 12.30
N PHE A 314 -4.95 -12.48 12.05
CA PHE A 314 -6.09 -12.03 11.26
C PHE A 314 -6.73 -10.75 11.83
N ALA A 315 -7.28 -9.92 10.95
CA ALA A 315 -7.79 -8.58 11.26
C ALA A 315 -8.80 -8.59 12.42
N HIS A 316 -8.55 -7.76 13.43
CA HIS A 316 -9.34 -7.67 14.68
C HIS A 316 -9.36 -8.95 15.53
N THR A 317 -8.38 -9.84 15.38
CA THR A 317 -8.23 -11.07 16.18
C THR A 317 -6.82 -11.24 16.74
N LEU A 318 -6.68 -12.18 17.69
CA LEU A 318 -5.41 -12.73 18.16
C LEU A 318 -5.09 -14.10 17.51
N HIS A 319 -5.82 -14.51 16.46
CA HIS A 319 -5.53 -15.75 15.73
C HIS A 319 -4.36 -15.50 14.79
N PHE A 320 -3.19 -16.00 15.16
CA PHE A 320 -1.96 -15.83 14.40
C PHE A 320 -2.03 -16.42 12.98
N LEU A 321 -1.35 -15.78 12.04
CA LEU A 321 -1.25 -16.21 10.65
C LEU A 321 -0.35 -17.46 10.55
N ASN A 322 -0.80 -18.50 9.85
CA ASN A 322 0.04 -19.68 9.61
C ASN A 322 1.04 -19.40 8.45
N LYS A 323 1.91 -20.37 8.13
CA LYS A 323 2.92 -20.22 7.06
C LYS A 323 2.31 -19.80 5.72
N MET A 324 1.20 -20.42 5.30
CA MET A 324 0.50 -20.09 4.05
C MET A 324 -0.11 -18.69 4.08
N ASP A 325 -0.65 -18.25 5.23
CA ASP A 325 -1.16 -16.89 5.37
C ASP A 325 -0.04 -15.83 5.32
N LEU A 326 1.15 -16.16 5.85
CA LEU A 326 2.37 -15.34 5.73
C LEU A 326 2.92 -15.32 4.30
N GLU A 327 2.79 -16.42 3.56
CA GLU A 327 3.09 -16.49 2.12
C GLU A 327 2.14 -15.59 1.31
N HIS A 328 0.83 -15.66 1.59
CA HIS A 328 -0.19 -14.83 0.94
C HIS A 328 -0.16 -13.35 1.34
N THR A 329 0.61 -12.95 2.36
CA THR A 329 0.72 -11.54 2.83
C THR A 329 2.12 -10.97 2.62
N LEU A 330 3.11 -11.48 3.36
CA LEU A 330 4.51 -11.04 3.29
C LEU A 330 5.20 -11.58 2.03
N GLY A 331 4.94 -12.85 1.67
CA GLY A 331 5.48 -13.46 0.45
C GLY A 331 4.99 -12.76 -0.81
N GLU A 332 3.69 -12.53 -0.91
CA GLU A 332 3.06 -11.80 -2.03
C GLU A 332 3.60 -10.35 -2.13
N SER A 333 3.76 -9.65 -1.01
CA SER A 333 4.34 -8.29 -0.99
C SER A 333 5.78 -8.27 -1.50
N ALA A 334 6.61 -9.24 -1.09
CA ALA A 334 7.99 -9.37 -1.56
C ALA A 334 8.07 -9.79 -3.04
N ALA A 335 7.21 -10.71 -3.48
CA ALA A 335 7.16 -11.20 -4.85
C ALA A 335 6.78 -10.11 -5.87
N LEU A 336 6.00 -9.11 -5.43
CA LEU A 336 5.61 -7.94 -6.22
C LEU A 336 6.61 -6.76 -6.13
N GLY A 337 7.74 -6.92 -5.44
CA GLY A 337 8.82 -5.91 -5.42
C GLY A 337 8.63 -4.74 -4.45
N THR A 338 7.79 -4.88 -3.41
CA THR A 338 7.67 -3.83 -2.36
C THR A 338 8.98 -3.65 -1.59
N ALA A 339 9.17 -2.50 -0.95
CA ALA A 339 10.39 -2.18 -0.20
C ALA A 339 10.51 -2.94 1.13
N GLY A 340 9.39 -3.49 1.61
CA GLY A 340 9.25 -4.19 2.87
C GLY A 340 7.80 -4.30 3.32
N VAL A 341 7.58 -4.63 4.59
CA VAL A 341 6.28 -4.55 5.28
C VAL A 341 6.44 -3.95 6.67
N VAL A 342 5.34 -3.42 7.22
CA VAL A 342 5.22 -3.07 8.64
C VAL A 342 4.28 -4.07 9.32
N LEU A 343 4.76 -4.76 10.36
CA LEU A 343 3.97 -5.67 11.19
C LEU A 343 3.35 -4.90 12.35
N TRP A 344 2.05 -4.64 12.26
CA TRP A 344 1.27 -3.96 13.29
C TRP A 344 0.44 -4.93 14.16
N GLY A 345 0.06 -4.48 15.35
CA GLY A 345 -0.80 -5.20 16.29
C GLY A 345 -1.10 -4.35 17.51
N GLU A 346 -2.24 -4.62 18.17
CA GLU A 346 -2.65 -3.89 19.37
C GLU A 346 -2.05 -4.46 20.68
N LEU A 347 -2.09 -3.67 21.76
CA LEU A 347 -1.59 -4.04 23.10
C LEU A 347 -2.15 -5.36 23.66
N GLN A 348 -3.23 -5.90 23.08
CA GLN A 348 -3.79 -7.20 23.45
C GLN A 348 -2.81 -8.37 23.29
N PHE A 349 -1.82 -8.28 22.38
CA PHE A 349 -0.76 -9.29 22.23
C PHE A 349 0.26 -9.28 23.40
N ALA A 350 0.43 -8.15 24.09
CA ALA A 350 1.41 -7.97 25.17
C ALA A 350 0.78 -7.77 26.57
N LYS A 351 -0.55 -7.87 26.69
CA LYS A 351 -1.29 -7.50 27.91
C LYS A 351 -0.95 -8.34 29.15
N SER A 352 -0.48 -9.57 29.00
CA SER A 352 -0.20 -10.50 30.11
C SER A 352 0.95 -11.44 29.79
N LYS A 353 1.59 -11.98 30.84
CA LYS A 353 2.69 -12.97 30.73
C LYS A 353 2.33 -14.16 29.83
N HIS A 354 1.07 -14.59 29.84
CA HIS A 354 0.58 -15.68 28.99
C HIS A 354 0.51 -15.27 27.50
N GLN A 355 0.01 -14.08 27.18
CA GLN A 355 -0.03 -13.60 25.79
C GLN A 355 1.37 -13.32 25.23
N CYS A 356 2.26 -12.75 26.06
CA CYS A 356 3.67 -12.59 25.72
C CYS A 356 4.37 -13.93 25.43
N LYS A 357 4.08 -15.00 26.19
CA LYS A 357 4.59 -16.34 25.87
C LYS A 357 4.11 -16.84 24.51
N ILE A 358 2.80 -16.80 24.23
CA ILE A 358 2.26 -17.24 22.93
C ILE A 358 2.88 -16.43 21.78
N LEU A 359 3.10 -15.12 21.98
CA LEU A 359 3.75 -14.26 20.99
C LEU A 359 5.22 -14.64 20.76
N HIS A 360 6.02 -14.80 21.82
CA HIS A 360 7.39 -15.33 21.76
C HIS A 360 7.44 -16.67 21.03
N ASP A 361 6.60 -17.63 21.45
CA ASP A 361 6.56 -18.98 20.89
C ASP A 361 6.20 -18.93 19.39
N TYR A 362 5.27 -18.06 18.97
CA TYR A 362 4.93 -17.84 17.57
C TYR A 362 6.05 -17.16 16.76
N VAL A 363 6.73 -16.15 17.33
CA VAL A 363 7.87 -15.48 16.70
C VAL A 363 9.00 -16.49 16.45
N GLY A 364 9.42 -17.21 17.50
CA GLY A 364 10.49 -18.20 17.40
C GLY A 364 10.15 -19.42 16.54
N SER A 365 8.89 -19.90 16.57
CA SER A 365 8.52 -21.15 15.89
C SER A 365 8.04 -20.99 14.45
N VAL A 366 7.34 -19.90 14.10
CA VAL A 366 6.68 -19.69 12.80
C VAL A 366 7.17 -18.41 12.10
N LEU A 367 6.85 -17.23 12.65
CA LEU A 367 7.04 -15.96 11.94
C LEU A 367 8.51 -15.69 11.63
N GLY A 368 9.38 -15.81 12.63
CA GLY A 368 10.80 -15.51 12.49
C GLY A 368 11.50 -16.43 11.49
N LYS A 369 11.19 -17.74 11.52
CA LYS A 369 11.68 -18.71 10.53
C LYS A 369 11.20 -18.39 9.12
N TYR A 370 9.94 -17.94 8.98
CA TYR A 370 9.42 -17.52 7.69
C TYR A 370 10.10 -16.25 7.18
N VAL A 371 10.23 -15.20 8.02
CA VAL A 371 10.91 -13.94 7.66
C VAL A 371 12.36 -14.19 7.26
N ARG A 372 13.12 -14.96 8.04
CA ARG A 372 14.52 -15.31 7.74
C ARG A 372 14.65 -16.02 6.39
N THR A 373 13.73 -16.93 6.06
CA THR A 373 13.67 -17.61 4.75
C THR A 373 13.28 -16.64 3.62
N LEU A 374 12.31 -15.76 3.84
CA LEU A 374 11.85 -14.79 2.85
C LEU A 374 12.93 -13.76 2.52
N LYS A 375 13.54 -13.11 3.53
CA LYS A 375 14.60 -12.11 3.33
C LYS A 375 15.81 -12.71 2.59
N ARG A 376 16.21 -13.94 2.93
CA ARG A 376 17.26 -14.69 2.20
C ARG A 376 16.89 -14.88 0.73
N GLY A 377 15.66 -15.28 0.42
CA GLY A 377 15.21 -15.50 -0.95
C GLY A 377 15.20 -14.24 -1.81
N VAL A 378 14.74 -13.11 -1.25
CA VAL A 378 14.82 -11.80 -1.92
C VAL A 378 16.28 -11.36 -2.11
N GLN A 379 17.15 -11.52 -1.10
CA GLN A 379 18.57 -11.20 -1.21
C GLN A 379 19.27 -12.03 -2.29
N GLN A 380 19.01 -13.34 -2.34
CA GLN A 380 19.53 -14.25 -3.37
C GLN A 380 19.05 -13.85 -4.77
N CYS A 381 17.78 -13.47 -4.93
CA CYS A 381 17.28 -12.98 -6.22
C CYS A 381 17.95 -11.65 -6.60
N SER A 382 18.01 -10.68 -5.68
CA SER A 382 18.65 -9.38 -5.90
C SER A 382 20.09 -9.52 -6.39
N HIS A 383 20.90 -10.41 -5.80
CA HIS A 383 22.26 -10.69 -6.28
C HIS A 383 22.30 -11.49 -7.60
N ARG A 384 21.53 -12.57 -7.74
CA ARG A 384 21.61 -13.48 -8.90
C ARG A 384 20.98 -12.93 -10.17
N LEU A 385 19.99 -12.05 -10.05
CA LEU A 385 19.22 -11.49 -11.17
C LEU A 385 19.47 -9.99 -11.37
N CYS A 386 19.66 -9.23 -10.28
CA CYS A 386 19.67 -7.77 -10.30
C CYS A 386 21.02 -7.16 -9.86
N SER A 387 22.12 -7.90 -9.99
CA SER A 387 23.49 -7.49 -9.66
C SER A 387 23.71 -7.01 -8.21
N GLY A 388 22.75 -7.20 -7.30
CA GLY A 388 22.68 -6.57 -5.97
C GLY A 388 22.13 -5.13 -5.99
N ASN A 389 21.87 -4.57 -7.16
CA ASN A 389 21.56 -3.17 -7.45
C ASN A 389 20.06 -2.92 -7.74
N GLY A 390 19.20 -3.91 -7.51
CA GLY A 390 17.76 -3.79 -7.66
C GLY A 390 16.98 -4.81 -6.84
N ARG A 391 15.67 -4.59 -6.72
CA ARG A 391 14.73 -5.58 -6.16
C ARG A 391 14.19 -6.44 -7.30
N CYS A 392 13.98 -7.73 -7.05
CA CYS A 392 13.24 -8.57 -7.98
C CYS A 392 11.73 -8.34 -7.83
N ALA A 393 10.99 -8.39 -8.95
CA ALA A 393 9.53 -8.44 -8.99
C ALA A 393 9.06 -9.42 -10.06
N ARG A 394 7.89 -10.06 -9.87
CA ARG A 394 7.34 -11.03 -10.84
C ARG A 394 7.18 -10.42 -12.23
N ARG A 395 7.58 -11.13 -13.30
CA ARG A 395 7.29 -10.70 -14.69
C ARG A 395 5.79 -10.67 -14.99
N ASN A 396 5.07 -11.69 -14.55
CA ASN A 396 3.61 -11.70 -14.51
C ASN A 396 3.18 -11.57 -13.04
N PRO A 397 2.65 -10.41 -12.59
CA PRO A 397 2.16 -10.22 -11.22
C PRO A 397 1.17 -11.29 -10.76
N ASP A 398 0.38 -11.83 -11.67
CA ASP A 398 -0.65 -12.80 -11.36
C ASP A 398 -0.16 -14.25 -11.18
N SER A 399 1.09 -14.53 -11.55
CA SER A 399 1.73 -15.82 -11.33
C SER A 399 1.89 -16.17 -9.84
N GLY A 400 2.02 -17.45 -9.53
CA GLY A 400 2.19 -17.95 -8.16
C GLY A 400 3.64 -17.97 -7.63
N HIS A 401 4.61 -17.41 -8.36
CA HIS A 401 6.03 -17.54 -8.01
C HIS A 401 6.37 -16.79 -6.70
N MET A 402 7.10 -17.44 -5.79
CA MET A 402 7.38 -16.91 -4.46
C MET A 402 8.89 -16.84 -4.17
N MET A 403 9.32 -15.75 -3.51
CA MET A 403 10.74 -15.49 -3.20
C MET A 403 11.32 -16.51 -2.21
N HIS A 404 10.52 -17.00 -1.25
CA HIS A 404 11.01 -17.94 -0.24
C HIS A 404 11.45 -19.29 -0.84
N SER A 405 10.93 -19.66 -2.02
CA SER A 405 11.25 -20.91 -2.72
C SER A 405 12.73 -21.02 -3.12
N PHE A 406 13.45 -19.89 -3.20
CA PHE A 406 14.88 -19.86 -3.53
C PHE A 406 15.81 -20.26 -2.38
N SER A 407 15.29 -20.35 -1.16
CA SER A 407 16.10 -20.43 0.08
C SER A 407 16.13 -21.81 0.76
N SER A 408 15.52 -22.83 0.17
CA SER A 408 15.40 -24.18 0.74
C SER A 408 16.43 -25.18 0.19
N PRO A 409 17.46 -25.52 0.97
CA PRO A 409 17.96 -26.88 1.06
C PRO A 409 17.13 -27.65 2.09
N GLU A 410 16.22 -28.54 1.66
CA GLU A 410 15.58 -29.47 2.61
C GLU A 410 16.57 -30.58 3.00
N PRO A 411 16.80 -30.86 4.30
CA PRO A 411 17.79 -31.85 4.75
C PRO A 411 17.56 -33.30 4.27
N HIS A 412 16.40 -33.59 3.67
CA HIS A 412 15.98 -34.93 3.29
C HIS A 412 15.62 -35.07 1.80
N ARG A 413 16.02 -34.10 0.96
CA ARG A 413 15.94 -34.22 -0.51
C ARG A 413 17.31 -34.01 -1.14
N ILE A 414 18.05 -35.10 -1.29
CA ILE A 414 19.31 -35.16 -2.06
C ILE A 414 18.98 -35.16 -3.56
N HIS A 415 18.34 -34.09 -4.04
CA HIS A 415 18.13 -33.77 -5.45
C HIS A 415 17.76 -32.29 -5.61
N ASP A 416 18.80 -31.50 -5.90
CA ASP A 416 18.78 -30.23 -6.64
C ASP A 416 17.43 -29.47 -6.72
N SER A 417 17.00 -28.87 -5.59
CA SER A 417 15.91 -27.90 -5.55
C SER A 417 16.40 -26.45 -5.78
N THR A 418 17.59 -26.29 -6.36
CA THR A 418 18.18 -24.98 -6.66
C THR A 418 17.51 -24.41 -7.92
N PHE A 419 16.56 -23.50 -7.74
CA PHE A 419 15.89 -22.80 -8.84
C PHE A 419 16.93 -22.27 -9.85
N SER A 420 16.88 -22.79 -11.07
CA SER A 420 17.90 -22.52 -12.08
C SER A 420 17.86 -21.05 -12.47
N SER A 421 18.99 -20.48 -12.92
CA SER A 421 19.00 -19.07 -13.31
C SER A 421 18.00 -18.79 -14.43
N ALA A 422 17.80 -19.72 -15.37
CA ALA A 422 16.75 -19.62 -16.39
C ALA A 422 15.32 -19.54 -15.80
N GLN A 423 15.00 -20.35 -14.78
CA GLN A 423 13.71 -20.27 -14.08
C GLN A 423 13.56 -18.96 -13.27
N LEU A 424 14.66 -18.40 -12.77
CA LEU A 424 14.69 -17.11 -12.08
C LEU A 424 14.42 -15.97 -13.07
N HIS A 425 15.10 -15.96 -14.22
CA HIS A 425 14.91 -14.98 -15.30
C HIS A 425 13.50 -15.04 -15.89
N SER A 426 12.86 -16.21 -16.02
CA SER A 426 11.50 -16.31 -16.57
C SER A 426 10.42 -15.84 -15.58
N ALA A 427 10.59 -16.13 -14.28
CA ALA A 427 9.61 -15.76 -13.27
C ALA A 427 9.72 -14.29 -12.82
N PHE A 428 10.92 -13.71 -12.79
CA PHE A 428 11.19 -12.37 -12.23
C PHE A 428 11.95 -11.44 -13.19
N HIS A 429 11.74 -10.13 -13.03
CA HIS A 429 12.55 -9.05 -13.60
C HIS A 429 13.10 -8.18 -12.45
N CYS A 430 13.95 -7.20 -12.79
CA CYS A 430 14.50 -6.25 -11.84
C CYS A 430 13.82 -4.89 -11.84
N LEU A 431 13.70 -4.31 -10.65
CA LEU A 431 13.38 -2.92 -10.40
C LEU A 431 14.65 -2.28 -9.80
N CYS A 432 15.40 -1.56 -10.62
CA CYS A 432 16.73 -1.05 -10.25
C CYS A 432 16.65 0.10 -9.26
N TYR A 433 17.58 0.16 -8.31
CA TYR A 433 17.68 1.27 -7.37
C TYR A 433 18.06 2.58 -8.07
N GLN A 434 17.74 3.70 -7.44
CA GLN A 434 18.22 5.02 -7.82
C GLN A 434 19.74 5.00 -8.13
N GLY A 435 20.13 5.39 -9.34
CA GLY A 435 21.51 5.36 -9.82
C GLY A 435 21.93 4.11 -10.63
N TRP A 436 21.02 3.16 -10.87
CA TRP A 436 21.30 1.93 -11.65
C TRP A 436 20.27 1.70 -12.77
N THR A 437 20.71 1.03 -13.84
CA THR A 437 19.91 0.74 -15.05
C THR A 437 20.36 -0.57 -15.74
N GLY A 438 19.70 -0.92 -16.84
CA GLY A 438 19.83 -2.21 -17.53
C GLY A 438 18.88 -3.27 -16.96
N GLU A 439 18.59 -4.34 -17.72
CA GLU A 439 17.61 -5.37 -17.31
C GLU A 439 18.02 -6.08 -15.99
N LEU A 440 19.33 -6.19 -15.73
CA LEU A 440 19.91 -6.84 -14.55
C LEU A 440 20.52 -5.84 -13.56
N CYS A 441 20.20 -4.54 -13.69
CA CYS A 441 20.74 -3.43 -12.90
C CYS A 441 22.27 -3.37 -12.85
N GLN A 442 22.93 -3.82 -13.91
CA GLN A 442 24.38 -3.92 -14.02
C GLN A 442 25.05 -2.56 -14.31
N ASP A 443 24.32 -1.64 -14.96
CA ASP A 443 24.88 -0.38 -15.46
C ASP A 443 24.63 0.76 -14.47
N LYS A 444 25.67 1.51 -14.13
CA LYS A 444 25.55 2.68 -13.25
C LYS A 444 25.19 3.93 -14.08
N ILE A 445 24.19 4.67 -13.61
CA ILE A 445 23.86 6.00 -14.15
C ILE A 445 24.91 6.99 -13.62
N LEU A 446 25.56 7.70 -14.53
CA LEU A 446 26.57 8.74 -14.26
C LEU A 446 25.92 10.12 -14.05
#